data_AF-A0A7S0Y1T1-F1
#
_entry.id   AF-A0A7S0Y1T1-F1
#
_cell.length_a   1.000
_cell.length_b   1.000
_cell.length_c   1.000
_cell.angle_alpha   90.00
_cell.angle_beta   90.00
_cell.angle_gamma   90.00
#
_symmetry.space_group_name_H-M   'P 1'
#
loop_
_entity.id
_entity.type
_entity.pdbx_description
1 polymer ?
#
loop_
_entity_poly.entity_id
_entity_poly.type
_entity_poly.pdbx_seq_one_letter_code
_entity_poly.pdbx_strand_id
1 'polypeptide(L)'
;GPYVSSNTFRELATHVHDEFYCHLTPSEVRPGDLVFVNTFLLCPFLHAIHPRIRHPYYLLTHNSDFSAPNIGPGHDYSAYLSDPRIIGWLTQNPTSTHPRLHPLP
;
A
#
# COMPACT_ATOMS: atom_id res chain seq x y z
N GLY A 1 7.27 15.46 -17.24
CA GLY A 1 7.49 16.03 -15.90
C GLY A 1 8.59 15.25 -15.21
N PRO A 2 9.12 15.69 -14.05
CA PRO A 2 10.06 14.89 -13.29
C PRO A 2 9.38 13.55 -12.92
N TYR A 3 10.02 12.43 -13.27
CA TYR A 3 9.54 11.10 -12.89
C TYR A 3 9.82 10.94 -11.39
N VAL A 4 8.76 10.96 -10.57
CA VAL A 4 8.89 10.57 -9.16
C VAL A 4 9.14 9.07 -9.14
N SER A 5 10.35 8.68 -8.71
CA SER A 5 10.78 7.29 -8.75
C SER A 5 10.21 6.48 -7.58
N SER A 6 10.21 5.15 -7.69
CA SER A 6 9.87 4.27 -6.56
C SER A 6 10.71 4.54 -5.33
N ASN A 7 11.99 4.90 -5.50
CA ASN A 7 12.88 5.29 -4.39
C ASN A 7 12.38 6.53 -3.65
N THR A 8 11.83 7.51 -4.38
CA THR A 8 11.29 8.72 -3.75
C THR A 8 10.11 8.39 -2.83
N PHE A 9 9.18 7.55 -3.28
CA PHE A 9 8.05 7.13 -2.44
C PHE A 9 8.48 6.23 -1.29
N ARG A 10 9.50 5.39 -1.50
CA ARG A 10 10.08 4.53 -0.46
C ARG A 10 10.72 5.36 0.65
N GLU A 11 11.50 6.38 0.31
CA GLU A 11 12.16 7.28 1.26
C GLU A 11 11.19 8.15 2.06
N LEU A 12 10.02 8.45 1.49
CA LEU A 12 8.94 9.19 2.17
C LEU A 12 8.13 8.33 3.15
N ALA A 13 8.19 7.01 3.02
CA ALA A 13 7.39 6.10 3.84
C ALA A 13 7.99 5.90 5.23
N THR A 14 7.13 5.80 6.24
CA THR A 14 7.52 5.49 7.62
C THR A 14 7.91 4.03 7.75
N HIS A 15 7.19 3.14 7.06
CA HIS A 15 7.44 1.70 7.04
C HIS A 15 7.50 1.21 5.59
N VAL A 16 8.40 0.27 5.33
CA VAL A 16 8.62 -0.28 3.98
C VAL A 16 8.53 -1.80 4.00
N HIS A 17 7.74 -2.35 3.09
CA HIS A 17 7.67 -3.77 2.80
C HIS A 17 7.86 -4.01 1.30
N ASP A 18 9.08 -4.33 0.89
CA ASP A 18 9.44 -4.60 -0.50
C ASP A 18 10.37 -5.83 -0.62
N GLU A 19 10.80 -6.12 -1.85
CA GLU A 19 11.62 -7.28 -2.21
C GLU A 19 13.04 -7.27 -1.61
N PHE A 20 13.54 -6.11 -1.20
CA PHE A 20 14.88 -5.94 -0.62
C PHE A 20 14.84 -5.62 0.89
N TYR A 21 13.74 -5.04 1.36
CA TYR A 21 13.58 -4.46 2.68
C TYR A 21 12.27 -4.93 3.31
N CYS A 22 12.40 -5.72 4.38
CA CYS A 22 11.28 -6.07 5.26
C CYS A 22 11.48 -5.38 6.61
N HIS A 23 11.38 -4.05 6.62
CA HIS A 23 11.54 -3.21 7.82
C HIS A 23 10.19 -2.78 8.41
N LEU A 24 9.18 -3.66 8.31
CA LEU A 24 7.86 -3.39 8.84
C LEU A 24 7.58 -4.32 10.02
N THR A 25 7.58 -3.75 11.21
CA THR A 25 7.06 -4.40 12.42
C THR A 25 5.61 -3.92 12.63
N PRO A 26 4.58 -4.78 12.52
CA PRO A 26 3.19 -4.33 12.56
C PRO A 26 2.79 -3.57 13.84
N SER A 27 3.44 -3.89 14.96
CA SER A 27 3.20 -3.23 16.26
C SER A 27 3.84 -1.84 16.37
N GLU A 28 4.75 -1.48 15.47
CA GLU A 28 5.43 -0.18 15.46
C GLU A 28 4.69 0.85 14.59
N VAL A 29 3.71 0.41 13.79
CA VAL A 29 2.87 1.30 12.99
C VAL A 29 2.00 2.16 13.90
N ARG A 30 2.11 3.48 13.75
CA ARG A 30 1.38 4.50 14.51
C ARG A 30 0.25 5.12 13.67
N PRO A 31 -0.74 5.73 14.33
CA PRO A 31 -1.80 6.43 13.61
C PRO A 31 -1.27 7.47 12.62
N GLY A 32 -1.66 7.35 11.35
CA GLY A 32 -1.29 8.27 10.28
C GLY A 32 0.03 7.96 9.58
N ASP A 33 0.76 6.92 9.99
CA ASP A 33 1.99 6.49 9.31
C ASP A 33 1.74 6.12 7.85
N LEU A 34 2.77 6.31 7.02
CA LEU A 34 2.76 5.88 5.62
C LEU A 34 3.46 4.52 5.50
N VAL A 35 2.71 3.51 5.04
CA VAL A 35 3.20 2.15 4.82
C VAL A 35 3.36 1.91 3.32
N PHE A 36 4.60 1.84 2.86
CA PHE A 36 4.94 1.48 1.49
C PHE A 36 4.96 -0.04 1.33
N VAL A 37 4.29 -0.52 0.29
CA VAL A 37 4.26 -1.94 -0.08
C VAL A 37 4.58 -2.06 -1.57
N ASN A 38 5.54 -2.91 -1.95
CA ASN A 38 5.66 -3.27 -3.36
C ASN A 38 4.35 -3.94 -3.80
N THR A 39 3.69 -3.48 -4.87
CA THR A 39 2.41 -4.04 -5.32
C THR A 39 2.49 -5.55 -5.60
N PHE A 40 3.66 -6.09 -5.96
CA PHE A 40 3.88 -7.54 -6.08
C PHE A 40 3.68 -8.29 -4.74
N LEU A 41 3.98 -7.64 -3.62
CA LEU A 41 3.81 -8.18 -2.25
C LEU A 41 2.47 -7.78 -1.61
N LEU A 42 1.55 -7.19 -2.37
CA LEU A 42 0.26 -6.73 -1.83
C LEU A 42 -0.55 -7.87 -1.21
N CYS A 43 -0.64 -9.03 -1.87
CA CYS A 43 -1.36 -10.20 -1.36
C CYS A 43 -0.81 -10.70 -0.02
N PRO A 44 0.49 -11.05 0.10
CA PRO A 44 1.04 -11.49 1.39
C PRO A 44 0.97 -10.39 2.45
N PHE A 45 1.15 -9.12 2.09
CA PHE A 45 0.98 -8.02 3.03
C PHE A 45 -0.44 -7.96 3.61
N LEU A 46 -1.48 -7.95 2.76
CA LEU A 46 -2.87 -7.83 3.19
C LEU A 46 -3.34 -9.01 4.04
N HIS A 47 -2.83 -10.21 3.79
CA HIS A 47 -3.24 -11.41 4.52
C HIS A 47 -2.41 -11.70 5.78
N ALA A 48 -1.11 -11.41 5.78
CA ALA A 48 -0.22 -11.80 6.88
C ALA A 48 0.19 -10.63 7.78
N ILE A 49 0.26 -9.41 7.24
CA ILE A 49 0.83 -8.24 7.91
C ILE A 49 -0.26 -7.28 8.35
N HIS A 50 -1.11 -6.83 7.43
CA HIS A 50 -2.21 -5.89 7.71
C HIS A 50 -3.10 -6.30 8.89
N PRO A 51 -3.50 -7.58 9.08
CA PRO A 51 -4.33 -7.98 10.22
C PRO A 51 -3.67 -7.75 11.58
N ARG A 52 -2.34 -7.63 11.61
CA ARG A 52 -1.54 -7.41 12.83
C ARG A 52 -1.30 -5.92 13.11
N ILE A 53 -1.58 -5.04 12.14
CA ILE A 53 -1.55 -3.59 12.32
C ILE A 53 -2.86 -3.16 13.02
N ARG A 54 -2.72 -2.53 14.18
CA ARG A 54 -3.86 -2.11 15.03
C ARG A 54 -4.28 -0.66 14.83
N HIS A 55 -3.40 0.17 14.28
CA HIS A 55 -3.60 1.60 14.13
C HIS A 55 -3.91 1.98 12.68
N PRO A 56 -4.70 3.04 12.44
CA PRO A 56 -4.99 3.50 11.09
C PRO A 56 -3.76 4.10 10.41
N TYR A 57 -3.55 3.81 9.13
CA TYR A 57 -2.37 4.19 8.36
C TYR A 57 -2.71 4.44 6.88
N TYR A 58 -1.86 5.18 6.18
CA TYR A 58 -1.92 5.33 4.73
C TYR A 58 -1.18 4.18 4.06
N LEU A 59 -1.83 3.49 3.13
CA LEU A 59 -1.21 2.46 2.31
C LEU A 59 -0.70 3.09 1.01
N LEU A 60 0.57 2.86 0.65
CA LEU A 60 1.13 3.25 -0.63
C LEU A 60 1.60 2.00 -1.36
N THR A 61 1.09 1.75 -2.57
CA THR A 61 1.50 0.63 -3.42
C THR A 61 2.17 1.11 -4.70
N HIS A 62 3.39 0.64 -4.96
CA HIS A 62 4.18 0.98 -6.15
C HIS A 62 5.18 -0.15 -6.47
N ASN A 63 6.09 0.09 -7.41
CA ASN A 63 7.29 -0.72 -7.67
C ASN A 63 7.01 -2.09 -8.32
N SER A 64 5.93 -2.16 -9.09
CA SER A 64 5.69 -3.20 -10.09
C SER A 64 4.69 -2.71 -11.13
N ASP A 65 4.49 -3.49 -12.20
CA ASP A 65 3.50 -3.19 -13.25
C ASP A 65 2.06 -3.52 -12.84
N PHE A 66 1.85 -4.06 -11.64
CA PHE A 66 0.52 -4.42 -11.16
C PHE A 66 -0.31 -3.19 -10.78
N SER A 67 -1.62 -3.32 -10.97
CA SER A 67 -2.61 -2.33 -10.53
C SER A 67 -3.12 -2.63 -9.13
N ALA A 68 -3.76 -1.66 -8.48
CA ALA A 68 -4.39 -1.88 -7.18
C ALA A 68 -5.73 -1.14 -7.08
N PRO A 69 -6.71 -1.62 -6.30
CA PRO A 69 -6.69 -2.81 -5.46
C PRO A 69 -6.83 -4.15 -6.23
N ASN A 70 -7.10 -4.13 -7.53
CA ASN A 70 -7.20 -5.34 -8.34
C ASN A 70 -5.89 -5.56 -9.12
N ILE A 71 -5.16 -6.64 -8.80
CA ILE A 71 -3.88 -6.97 -9.46
C ILE A 71 -4.08 -7.99 -10.62
N GLY A 72 -5.30 -8.47 -10.86
CA GLY A 72 -5.63 -9.43 -11.90
C GLY A 72 -6.80 -10.37 -11.54
N PRO A 73 -7.19 -11.28 -12.46
CA PRO A 73 -8.26 -12.24 -12.24
C PRO A 73 -8.04 -13.08 -10.97
N GLY A 74 -9.04 -13.13 -10.08
CA GLY A 74 -8.95 -13.86 -8.81
C GLY A 74 -8.21 -13.12 -7.70
N HIS A 75 -7.71 -11.89 -7.95
CA HIS A 75 -6.95 -11.10 -6.98
C HIS A 75 -7.53 -9.69 -6.84
N ASP A 76 -8.73 -9.62 -6.26
CA ASP A 76 -9.42 -8.37 -5.94
C ASP A 76 -9.35 -8.08 -4.43
N TYR A 77 -8.70 -6.96 -4.08
CA TYR A 77 -8.54 -6.49 -2.71
C TYR A 77 -9.41 -5.27 -2.39
N SER A 78 -10.43 -4.97 -3.21
CA SER A 78 -11.28 -3.78 -3.05
C SER A 78 -12.02 -3.76 -1.71
N ALA A 79 -12.24 -4.91 -1.07
CA ALA A 79 -12.85 -4.97 0.27
C ALA A 79 -12.03 -4.21 1.33
N TYR A 80 -10.71 -4.15 1.18
CA TYR A 80 -9.82 -3.41 2.10
C TYR A 80 -10.00 -1.89 2.01
N LEU A 81 -10.60 -1.37 0.93
CA LEU A 81 -10.98 0.05 0.84
C LEU A 81 -12.07 0.42 1.85
N SER A 82 -12.80 -0.56 2.39
CA SER A 82 -13.77 -0.33 3.46
C SER A 82 -13.16 -0.42 4.86
N ASP A 83 -11.96 -1.01 5.02
CA ASP A 83 -11.33 -1.22 6.34
C ASP A 83 -10.91 0.13 6.94
N PRO A 84 -11.40 0.52 8.14
CA PRO A 84 -11.11 1.83 8.73
C PRO A 84 -9.63 2.03 9.09
N ARG A 85 -8.82 0.96 9.12
CA ARG A 85 -7.38 1.06 9.34
C ARG A 85 -6.63 1.54 8.10
N ILE A 86 -7.20 1.39 6.91
CA ILE A 86 -6.65 2.01 5.68
C ILE A 86 -7.41 3.32 5.47
N ILE A 87 -6.81 4.42 5.93
CA ILE A 87 -7.42 5.75 5.85
C ILE A 87 -7.33 6.35 4.44
N GLY A 88 -6.31 5.94 3.68
CA GLY A 88 -6.17 6.23 2.26
C GLY A 88 -5.18 5.25 1.62
N TRP A 89 -5.41 4.94 0.36
CA TRP A 89 -4.61 4.05 -0.45
C TRP A 89 -4.10 4.81 -1.68
N LEU A 90 -2.81 5.11 -1.71
CA LEU A 90 -2.14 5.73 -2.84
C LEU A 90 -1.55 4.65 -3.75
N THR A 91 -1.87 4.67 -5.05
CA THR A 91 -1.40 3.65 -5.99
C THR A 91 -1.05 4.23 -7.36
N GLN A 92 -0.06 3.62 -8.04
CA GLN A 92 0.37 4.01 -9.38
C GLN A 92 -0.73 3.79 -10.44
N ASN A 93 -1.44 2.67 -10.33
CA ASN A 93 -2.41 2.22 -11.33
C ASN A 93 -3.73 1.84 -10.61
N PRO A 94 -4.60 2.81 -10.27
CA PRO A 94 -5.87 2.52 -9.61
C PRO A 94 -6.83 1.81 -10.58
N THR A 95 -7.45 0.70 -10.16
CA THR A 95 -8.41 -0.06 -11.01
C THR A 95 -9.87 0.34 -10.81
N SER A 96 -10.16 1.23 -9.86
CA SER A 96 -11.52 1.65 -9.52
C SER A 96 -11.54 3.07 -8.97
N THR A 97 -12.74 3.59 -8.71
CA THR A 97 -12.94 4.89 -8.03
C THR A 97 -13.48 4.64 -6.63
N HIS A 98 -12.81 5.19 -5.62
CA HIS A 98 -13.23 5.10 -4.23
C HIS A 98 -12.71 6.33 -3.45
N PRO A 99 -13.45 6.89 -2.48
CA PRO A 99 -13.00 8.08 -1.73
C PRO A 99 -11.67 7.92 -1.00
N ARG A 100 -11.27 6.69 -0.70
CA ARG A 100 -10.00 6.33 -0.07
C ARG A 100 -8.96 5.76 -1.04
N LEU A 101 -9.22 5.73 -2.34
CA LEU A 101 -8.26 5.29 -3.35
C LEU A 101 -7.81 6.50 -4.16
N HIS A 102 -6.52 6.77 -4.16
CA HIS A 102 -5.93 7.95 -4.77
C HIS A 102 -4.85 7.54 -5.78
N PRO A 103 -4.88 8.06 -7.02
CA PRO A 103 -3.76 7.90 -7.93
C PRO A 103 -2.52 8.61 -7.37
N LEU A 104 -1.35 8.01 -7.57
CA LEU A 104 -0.08 8.72 -7.42
C LEU A 104 0.09 9.74 -8.57
N PRO A 105 0.80 10.86 -8.32
CA PRO A 105 1.02 11.91 -9.31
C PRO A 105 1.95 11.49 -10.47
#